data_AF-A0A1A8RWK7-F1
#
_entry.id   AF-A0A1A8RWK7-F1
#
_cell.length_a   1.000
_cell.length_b   1.000
_cell.length_c   1.000
_cell.angle_alpha   90.00
_cell.angle_beta   90.00
_cell.angle_gamma   90.00
#
_symmetry.space_group_name_H-M   'P 1'
#
loop_
_entity.id
_entity.type
_entity.pdbx_description
1 polymer ?
#
loop_
_entity_poly.entity_id
_entity_poly.type
_entity_poly.pdbx_seq_one_letter_code
_entity_poly.pdbx_strand_id
1 'polypeptide(L)' 'YSIQKVIGFAKMIPGFRELTAEDQIALLKSSAIEVIMLRSNQSFNLEDMTWSCGGPDFKYQISDVTKAGHTLELL' A
#
# COMPACT_ATOMS: atom_id res chain seq x y z
N TYR A 1 5.04 5.68 6.41
CA TYR A 1 5.46 6.17 5.08
C TYR A 1 4.36 5.98 4.02
N SER A 2 3.93 4.75 3.71
CA SER A 2 3.02 4.48 2.59
C SER A 2 1.64 5.14 2.72
N ILE A 3 1.03 5.15 3.91
CA ILE A 3 -0.27 5.82 4.15
C ILE A 3 -0.19 7.32 3.82
N GLN A 4 0.88 8.02 4.22
CA GLN A 4 1.05 9.44 3.90
C GLN A 4 1.14 9.69 2.38
N LYS A 5 1.78 8.77 1.64
CA LYS A 5 1.81 8.83 0.17
C LYS A 5 0.43 8.57 -0.44
N VAL A 6 -0.37 7.67 0.11
CA VAL A 6 -1.78 7.46 -0.31
C VAL A 6 -2.62 8.70 -0.04
N ILE A 7 -2.49 9.32 1.14
CA ILE A 7 -3.19 10.59 1.44
C ILE A 7 -2.79 11.68 0.45
N GLY A 8 -1.48 11.79 0.14
CA GLY A 8 -0.98 12.72 -0.86
C GLY A 8 -1.57 12.46 -2.24
N PHE A 9 -1.62 11.20 -2.67
CA PHE A 9 -2.25 10.77 -3.92
C PHE A 9 -3.74 11.11 -3.96
N ALA A 10 -4.51 10.75 -2.92
CA ALA A 10 -5.94 11.02 -2.84
C ALA A 10 -6.23 12.53 -2.94
N LYS A 11 -5.44 13.36 -2.27
CA LYS A 11 -5.53 14.83 -2.36
C LYS A 11 -5.22 15.40 -3.75
N MET A 12 -4.66 14.62 -4.69
CA MET A 12 -4.45 15.04 -6.07
C MET A 12 -5.58 14.57 -7.00
N ILE A 13 -6.48 13.70 -6.55
CA ILE A 13 -7.63 13.24 -7.34
C ILE A 13 -8.63 14.40 -7.46
N PRO A 14 -9.04 14.79 -8.69
CA PRO A 14 -10.08 15.80 -8.89
C PRO A 14 -11.36 15.45 -8.13
N GLY A 15 -11.96 16.42 -7.44
CA GLY A 15 -13.15 16.24 -6.60
C GLY A 15 -12.89 15.69 -5.19
N PHE A 16 -11.75 15.04 -4.91
CA PHE A 16 -11.52 14.45 -3.58
C PHE A 16 -11.44 15.52 -2.47
N ARG A 17 -10.84 16.68 -2.76
CA ARG A 17 -10.74 17.79 -1.79
C ARG A 17 -12.07 18.53 -1.59
N GLU A 18 -13.04 18.32 -2.47
CA GLU A 18 -14.37 18.94 -2.40
C GLU A 18 -15.31 18.13 -1.49
N LEU A 19 -14.96 16.88 -1.18
CA LEU A 19 -15.66 16.05 -0.22
C LEU A 19 -15.52 16.59 1.21
N THR A 20 -16.48 16.23 2.07
CA THR A 20 -16.40 16.52 3.51
C THR A 20 -15.16 15.88 4.14
N ALA A 21 -14.69 16.42 5.27
CA ALA A 21 -13.55 15.83 5.97
C ALA A 21 -13.87 14.40 6.43
N GLU A 22 -15.12 14.16 6.83
CA GLU A 22 -15.65 12.87 7.24
C GLU A 22 -15.57 11.85 6.09
N ASP A 23 -16.00 12.23 4.88
CA ASP A 23 -15.96 11.35 3.70
C ASP A 23 -14.51 11.08 3.26
N GLN A 24 -13.64 12.10 3.27
CA GLN A 24 -12.22 11.90 2.97
C GLN A 24 -11.59 10.90 3.94
N ILE A 25 -11.88 11.01 5.24
CA ILE A 25 -11.40 10.08 6.27
C ILE A 25 -11.99 8.69 6.07
N ALA A 26 -13.29 8.59 5.80
CA ALA A 26 -13.97 7.31 5.59
C ALA A 26 -13.36 6.55 4.41
N LEU A 27 -13.19 7.22 3.26
CA LEU A 27 -12.58 6.66 2.06
C LEU A 27 -11.13 6.23 2.30
N LEU A 28 -10.33 7.06 2.97
CA LEU A 28 -8.94 6.71 3.29
C LEU A 28 -8.84 5.54 4.26
N LYS A 29 -9.70 5.48 5.29
CA LYS A 29 -9.70 4.38 6.26
C LYS A 29 -10.10 3.05 5.63
N SER A 30 -11.06 3.05 4.70
CA SER A 30 -11.52 1.82 4.04
C SER A 30 -10.56 1.34 2.95
N SER A 31 -9.97 2.24 2.17
CA SER A 31 -9.24 1.86 0.94
C SER A 31 -7.72 1.93 1.03
N ALA A 32 -7.13 2.51 2.09
CA ALA A 32 -5.69 2.76 2.11
C ALA A 32 -4.84 1.49 1.93
N ILE A 33 -5.25 0.37 2.52
CA ILE A 33 -4.50 -0.88 2.38
C ILE A 33 -4.57 -1.43 0.94
N GLU A 34 -5.73 -1.35 0.29
CA GLU A 34 -5.93 -1.78 -1.10
C GLU A 34 -5.06 -0.95 -2.04
N VAL A 35 -5.04 0.38 -1.87
CA VAL A 35 -4.18 1.27 -2.68
C VAL A 35 -2.69 0.99 -2.43
N ILE A 36 -2.30 0.63 -1.21
CA ILE A 36 -0.91 0.22 -0.90
C ILE A 36 -0.56 -1.09 -1.60
N MET A 37 -1.46 -2.08 -1.59
CA MET A 37 -1.28 -3.36 -2.29
C MET A 37 -1.21 -3.18 -3.80
N LEU A 38 -2.08 -2.37 -4.39
CA LEU A 38 -2.03 -2.06 -5.83
C LEU A 38 -0.72 -1.37 -6.22
N ARG A 39 -0.26 -0.39 -5.43
CA ARG A 39 1.01 0.29 -5.73
C ARG A 39 2.23 -0.59 -5.53
N SER A 40 2.19 -1.54 -4.58
CA SER A 40 3.34 -2.42 -4.31
C SER A 40 3.63 -3.31 -5.52
N ASN A 41 2.63 -3.61 -6.35
CA ASN A 41 2.83 -4.35 -7.60
C ASN A 41 3.86 -3.70 -8.54
N GLN A 42 4.09 -2.38 -8.45
CA GLN A 42 5.13 -1.70 -9.23
C GLN A 42 6.55 -2.18 -8.90
N SER A 43 6.80 -2.63 -7.67
CA SER A 43 8.09 -3.18 -7.24
C SER A 43 8.10 -4.70 -7.15
N PHE A 44 7.00 -5.36 -7.50
CA PHE A 44 6.90 -6.82 -7.44
C PHE A 44 7.58 -7.47 -8.65
N ASN A 45 8.40 -8.49 -8.39
CA ASN A 45 9.07 -9.29 -9.42
C ASN A 45 8.53 -10.73 -9.41
N LEU A 46 8.09 -11.20 -10.57
CA LEU A 46 7.57 -12.56 -10.76
C LEU A 46 8.66 -13.64 -10.75
N GLU A 47 9.90 -13.30 -11.07
CA GLU A 47 11.01 -14.26 -11.14
C GLU A 47 11.35 -14.86 -9.77
N ASP A 48 11.36 -14.01 -8.74
CA ASP A 48 11.72 -14.39 -7.38
C ASP A 48 10.59 -14.19 -6.36
N MET A 49 9.41 -13.75 -6.81
CA MET A 49 8.22 -13.51 -6.00
C MET A 49 8.48 -12.54 -4.83
N THR A 50 9.27 -11.49 -5.09
CA THR A 50 9.63 -10.48 -4.08
C THR A 50 9.24 -9.06 -4.48
N TRP A 51 9.13 -8.18 -3.48
CA TRP A 51 9.08 -6.73 -3.68
C TRP A 51 10.47 -6.13 -3.54
N SER A 52 11.00 -5.54 -4.61
CA SER A 52 12.32 -4.91 -4.65
C SER A 52 12.20 -3.38 -4.61
N CYS A 53 12.38 -2.79 -3.43
CA CYS A 53 12.15 -1.37 -3.16
C CYS A 53 13.47 -0.56 -3.10
N GLY A 54 14.38 -0.78 -4.05
CA GLY A 54 15.69 -0.12 -4.13
C GLY A 54 16.84 -1.10 -3.94
N GLY A 55 17.68 -0.86 -2.93
CA GLY A 55 18.81 -1.73 -2.61
C GLY A 55 18.40 -3.07 -1.97
N PRO A 56 19.37 -4.00 -1.77
CA PRO A 56 19.10 -5.35 -1.26
C PRO A 56 18.47 -5.37 0.14
N ASP A 57 18.73 -4.35 0.97
CA ASP A 57 18.13 -4.21 2.31
C ASP A 57 16.60 -3.97 2.28
N PHE A 58 16.07 -3.59 1.12
CA PHE A 58 14.65 -3.31 0.91
C PHE A 58 14.02 -4.31 -0.08
N LYS A 59 14.46 -5.57 0.00
CA LYS A 59 13.87 -6.69 -0.72
C LYS A 59 13.01 -7.52 0.24
N TYR A 60 11.73 -7.67 -0.08
CA TYR A 60 10.75 -8.33 0.79
C TYR A 60 10.17 -9.56 0.12
N GLN A 61 10.24 -10.70 0.81
CA GLN A 61 9.55 -11.94 0.45
C GLN A 61 8.32 -12.12 1.34
N ILE A 62 7.42 -13.05 0.97
CA ILE A 62 6.22 -13.38 1.76
C ILE A 62 6.60 -13.73 3.21
N SER A 63 7.72 -14.43 3.43
CA SER A 63 8.16 -14.81 4.78
C SER A 63 8.56 -13.61 5.67
N ASP A 64 8.89 -12.46 5.09
CA ASP A 64 9.15 -11.24 5.86
C ASP A 64 7.84 -10.61 6.35
N VAL A 65 6.78 -10.72 5.56
CA VAL A 65 5.43 -10.29 5.95
C VAL A 65 4.90 -11.16 7.08
N THR A 66 5.21 -12.47 7.09
CA THR A 66 4.84 -13.35 8.21
C THR A 66 5.61 -13.03 9.50
N LYS A 67 6.86 -12.54 9.41
CA LYS A 67 7.62 -12.05 10.58
C LYS A 67 6.99 -10.81 11.21
N ALA A 68 6.16 -10.08 10.46
CA ALA A 68 5.36 -8.97 10.98
C ALA A 68 4.03 -9.41 11.62
N GLY A 69 3.78 -10.72 11.74
CA GLY A 69 2.61 -11.29 12.43
C GLY A 69 1.40 -11.60 11.54
N HIS A 70 1.52 -11.46 10.22
CA HIS A 70 0.47 -11.86 9.29
C HIS A 70 0.50 -13.37 9.00
N THR A 71 -0.67 -13.97 8.81
CA THR A 71 -0.82 -15.37 8.38
C THR A 71 -0.96 -15.45 6.86
N LEU A 72 -0.78 -16.66 6.32
CA LEU A 72 -1.00 -16.94 4.89
C LEU A 72 -2.49 -17.09 4.53
N GLU A 73 -3.40 -17.07 5.50
CA GLU A 73 -4.86 -17.26 5.31
C GLU A 73 -5.56 -16.06 4.63
N LEU A 74 -4.85 -14.95 4.44
CA LEU A 74 -5.34 -13.74 3.75
C LEU A 74 -5.14 -13.79 2.22
N LEU A 75 -4.71 -14.93 1.67
CA LEU A 75 -4.64 -15.26 0.25
C LEU A 75 -5.58 -16.42 -0.08
#